data_AF-A0A3A8GYS1-F1
#
_entry.id   AF-A0A3A8GYS1-F1
#
_cell.length_a   1.000
_cell.length_b   1.000
_cell.length_c   1.000
_cell.angle_alpha   90.00
_cell.angle_beta   90.00
_cell.angle_gamma   90.00
#
_symmetry.space_group_name_H-M   'P 1'
#
loop_
_entity.id
_entity.type
_entity.pdbx_description
1 polymer ?
#
loop_
_entity_poly.entity_id
_entity_poly.type
_entity_poly.pdbx_seq_one_letter_code
_entity_poly.pdbx_strand_id
1 'polypeptide(L)'
;KPTLVVGAGQAGSMLIRQMLKSDEMKLEPVLAVDDDEHKRNITITEGVKVQGKIADIPELVRKYKIKKIIIAIPTIGQERLKEINNICHMDGVELLKMPNIEDVMSGELEVNQLKKVEVEDLLGRDPVELDMDMISNELTNKTIL
;
A
#
# COMPACT_ATOMS: atom_id res chain seq x y z
N LYS A 1 -17.30 0.08 -4.96
CA LYS A 1 -16.87 -1.33 -5.18
C LYS A 1 -16.24 -1.83 -3.88
N PRO A 2 -16.67 -2.97 -3.32
CA PRO A 2 -16.14 -3.50 -2.06
C PRO A 2 -14.61 -3.67 -2.11
N THR A 3 -13.93 -2.97 -1.20
CA THR A 3 -12.47 -2.84 -1.19
C THR A 3 -11.89 -3.27 0.16
N LEU A 4 -10.85 -4.09 0.11
CA LEU A 4 -10.01 -4.45 1.26
C LEU A 4 -8.70 -3.67 1.17
N VAL A 5 -8.25 -3.10 2.28
CA VAL A 5 -6.98 -2.36 2.37
C VAL A 5 -5.94 -3.19 3.12
N VAL A 6 -4.76 -3.39 2.52
CA VAL A 6 -3.63 -4.05 3.15
C VAL A 6 -2.70 -3.00 3.76
N GLY A 7 -2.48 -3.10 5.06
CA GLY A 7 -1.77 -2.10 5.86
C GLY A 7 -2.73 -1.12 6.51
N ALA A 8 -2.78 -1.13 7.85
CA ALA A 8 -3.59 -0.24 8.67
C ALA A 8 -2.75 0.87 9.34
N GLY A 9 -1.57 1.16 8.79
CA GLY A 9 -0.75 2.31 9.18
C GLY A 9 -1.36 3.64 8.75
N GLN A 10 -0.52 4.69 8.74
CA GLN A 10 -0.94 6.04 8.36
C GLN A 10 -1.49 6.10 6.93
N ALA A 11 -0.77 5.51 5.96
CA ALA A 11 -1.17 5.50 4.55
C ALA A 11 -2.53 4.80 4.32
N GLY A 12 -2.72 3.60 4.87
CA GLY A 12 -4.00 2.89 4.78
C GLY A 12 -5.16 3.62 5.47
N SER A 13 -4.91 4.19 6.65
CA SER A 13 -5.92 4.97 7.37
C SER A 13 -6.34 6.22 6.59
N MET A 14 -5.38 6.91 5.97
CA MET A 14 -5.62 8.06 5.11
C MET A 14 -6.45 7.66 3.88
N LEU A 15 -6.04 6.61 3.18
CA LEU A 15 -6.74 6.11 2.00
C LEU A 15 -8.21 5.75 2.32
N ILE A 16 -8.45 5.05 3.43
CA ILE A 16 -9.81 4.69 3.87
C ILE A 16 -10.67 5.94 4.10
N ARG A 17 -10.13 6.95 4.81
CA ARG A 17 -10.84 8.21 5.04
C ARG A 17 -11.16 8.93 3.74
N GLN A 18 -10.28 8.84 2.75
CA GLN A 18 -10.50 9.47 1.47
C GLN A 18 -11.55 8.76 0.62
N MET A 19 -11.54 7.43 0.62
CA MET A 19 -12.58 6.62 -0.03
C MET A 19 -13.97 6.92 0.54
N LEU A 20 -14.09 7.16 1.85
CA LEU A 20 -15.36 7.51 2.48
C LEU A 20 -15.82 8.95 2.18
N LYS A 21 -14.88 9.86 1.93
CA LYS A 21 -15.18 11.26 1.63
C LYS A 21 -15.53 11.51 0.17
N SER A 22 -15.09 10.65 -0.74
CA SER A 22 -15.20 10.87 -2.19
C SER A 22 -15.90 9.70 -2.87
N ASP A 23 -17.16 9.90 -3.24
CA ASP A 23 -17.92 8.93 -4.05
C ASP A 23 -17.35 8.78 -5.47
N GLU A 24 -16.56 9.75 -5.94
CA GLU A 24 -15.93 9.73 -7.27
C GLU A 24 -14.95 8.58 -7.43
N MET A 25 -14.34 8.12 -6.33
CA MET A 25 -13.42 6.97 -6.34
C MET A 25 -14.13 5.67 -6.77
N LYS A 26 -15.45 5.58 -6.56
CA LYS A 26 -16.23 4.34 -6.73
C LYS A 26 -15.64 3.15 -5.95
N LEU A 27 -14.92 3.43 -4.86
CA LEU A 27 -14.35 2.46 -3.91
C LEU A 27 -15.17 2.49 -2.63
N GLU A 28 -15.36 1.33 -2.03
CA GLU A 28 -16.13 1.18 -0.79
C GLU A 28 -15.25 0.43 0.20
N PRO A 29 -14.64 1.10 1.19
CA PRO A 29 -13.75 0.45 2.13
C PRO A 29 -14.56 -0.43 3.07
N VAL A 30 -14.31 -1.74 3.06
CA VAL A 30 -15.07 -2.71 3.87
C VAL A 30 -14.28 -3.11 5.12
N LEU A 31 -13.00 -3.42 4.97
CA LEU A 31 -12.10 -3.77 6.06
C LEU A 31 -10.65 -3.48 5.70
N ALA A 32 -9.79 -3.45 6.71
CA ALA A 32 -8.35 -3.47 6.57
C ALA A 32 -7.75 -4.77 7.14
N VAL A 33 -6.56 -5.12 6.70
CA VAL A 33 -5.73 -6.18 7.31
C VAL A 33 -4.35 -5.60 7.62
N ASP A 34 -3.71 -6.09 8.69
CA ASP A 34 -2.35 -5.70 9.07
C ASP A 34 -1.71 -6.86 9.85
N ASP A 35 -0.43 -7.14 9.63
CA ASP A 35 0.25 -8.20 10.35
C ASP A 35 0.68 -7.78 11.77
N ASP A 36 0.68 -6.48 12.05
CA ASP A 36 0.89 -5.96 13.39
C ASP A 36 -0.29 -6.38 14.29
N GLU A 37 0.02 -7.31 15.19
CA GLU A 37 -0.96 -7.90 16.10
C GLU A 37 -1.60 -6.87 17.03
N HIS A 38 -0.91 -5.77 17.33
CA HIS A 38 -1.42 -4.69 18.18
C HIS A 38 -2.51 -3.87 17.47
N LYS A 39 -2.60 -3.95 16.14
CA LYS A 39 -3.61 -3.22 15.37
C LYS A 39 -4.90 -3.99 15.16
N ARG A 40 -4.97 -5.26 15.58
CA ARG A 40 -6.17 -6.10 15.40
C ARG A 40 -7.38 -5.49 16.11
N ASN A 41 -8.53 -5.50 15.43
CA ASN A 41 -9.80 -4.93 15.90
C ASN A 41 -9.78 -3.42 16.17
N ILE A 42 -8.69 -2.70 15.87
CA ILE A 42 -8.69 -1.25 15.90
C ILE A 42 -9.66 -0.75 14.84
N THR A 43 -10.51 0.19 15.26
CA THR A 43 -11.40 0.90 14.35
C THR A 43 -10.62 2.05 13.73
N ILE A 44 -10.51 2.05 12.41
CA ILE A 44 -9.79 3.10 11.66
C ILE A 44 -10.68 4.34 11.58
N THR A 45 -11.90 4.17 11.06
CA THR A 45 -12.96 5.18 10.95
C THR A 45 -14.27 4.54 10.50
N GLU A 46 -15.42 5.15 10.82
CA GLU A 46 -16.75 4.84 10.23
C GLU A 46 -17.06 3.35 9.98
N GLY A 47 -16.82 2.50 10.98
CA GLY A 47 -17.14 1.06 10.91
C GLY A 47 -16.09 0.18 10.21
N VAL A 48 -15.07 0.77 9.56
CA VAL A 48 -13.94 0.04 8.98
C VAL A 48 -12.94 -0.31 10.08
N LYS A 49 -12.65 -1.62 10.22
CA LYS A 49 -11.76 -2.16 11.23
C LYS A 49 -10.66 -3.01 10.61
N VAL A 50 -9.56 -3.16 11.36
CA VAL A 50 -8.54 -4.16 11.04
C VAL A 50 -9.06 -5.54 11.43
N GLN A 51 -9.25 -6.40 10.44
CA GLN A 51 -9.79 -7.76 10.60
C GLN A 51 -8.79 -8.78 10.08
N GLY A 52 -7.98 -9.31 10.99
CA GLY A 52 -7.01 -10.34 10.64
C GLY A 52 -5.71 -9.81 10.03
N LYS A 53 -4.87 -10.76 9.64
CA LYS A 53 -3.56 -10.58 9.04
C LYS A 53 -3.65 -10.70 7.52
N ILE A 54 -2.54 -10.45 6.83
CA ILE A 54 -2.48 -10.61 5.37
C ILE A 54 -2.80 -12.05 4.95
N ALA A 55 -2.41 -13.06 5.74
CA ALA A 55 -2.71 -14.45 5.45
C ALA A 55 -4.22 -14.78 5.43
N ASP A 56 -5.04 -13.97 6.08
CA ASP A 56 -6.50 -14.18 6.19
C ASP A 56 -7.26 -13.63 4.97
N ILE A 57 -6.58 -12.88 4.08
CA ILE A 57 -7.17 -12.22 2.91
C ILE A 57 -8.06 -13.17 2.07
N PRO A 58 -7.65 -14.40 1.73
CA PRO A 58 -8.49 -15.27 0.89
C PRO A 58 -9.85 -15.60 1.50
N GLU A 59 -9.92 -15.79 2.83
CA GLU A 59 -11.17 -16.01 3.53
C GLU A 59 -12.02 -14.74 3.56
N LEU A 60 -11.40 -13.61 3.91
CA LEU A 60 -12.06 -12.32 4.03
C LEU A 60 -12.63 -11.86 2.67
N VAL A 61 -11.93 -12.10 1.57
CA VAL A 61 -12.41 -11.79 0.23
C VAL A 61 -13.71 -12.52 -0.08
N ARG A 62 -13.79 -13.82 0.22
CA ARG A 62 -15.01 -14.61 0.02
C ARG A 62 -16.13 -14.13 0.93
N LYS A 63 -15.84 -13.95 2.21
CA LYS A 63 -16.81 -13.55 3.24
C LYS A 63 -17.45 -12.19 2.96
N TYR A 64 -16.64 -11.22 2.58
CA TYR A 64 -17.07 -9.82 2.37
C TYR A 64 -17.31 -9.47 0.89
N LYS A 65 -17.20 -10.45 -0.02
CA LYS A 65 -17.40 -10.29 -1.47
C LYS A 65 -16.53 -9.17 -2.06
N ILE A 66 -15.28 -9.09 -1.61
CA ILE A 66 -14.32 -8.08 -2.02
C ILE A 66 -14.07 -8.14 -3.53
N LYS A 67 -13.99 -6.97 -4.16
CA LYS A 67 -13.73 -6.80 -5.60
C LYS A 67 -12.41 -6.11 -5.88
N LYS A 68 -11.88 -5.37 -4.91
CA LYS A 68 -10.59 -4.69 -5.01
C LYS A 68 -9.78 -4.89 -3.75
N ILE A 69 -8.48 -5.13 -3.91
CA ILE A 69 -7.51 -5.11 -2.82
C ILE A 69 -6.54 -3.98 -3.12
N ILE A 70 -6.26 -3.13 -2.12
CA ILE A 70 -5.29 -2.05 -2.26
C ILE A 70 -4.18 -2.24 -1.24
N ILE A 71 -2.95 -2.37 -1.72
CA ILE A 71 -1.75 -2.39 -0.88
C ILE A 71 -1.40 -0.97 -0.50
N ALA A 72 -1.69 -0.60 0.74
CA ALA A 72 -1.46 0.73 1.33
C ALA A 72 -0.21 0.76 2.21
N ILE A 73 0.88 0.19 1.68
CA ILE A 73 2.20 0.14 2.31
C ILE A 73 3.20 0.71 1.31
N PRO A 74 3.33 2.05 1.21
CA PRO A 74 4.15 2.71 0.18
C PRO A 74 5.66 2.46 0.31
N THR A 75 6.09 1.88 1.44
CA THR A 75 7.48 1.51 1.75
C THR A 75 7.70 0.00 1.68
N ILE A 76 6.79 -0.74 1.04
CA ILE A 76 6.86 -2.20 0.98
C ILE A 76 8.07 -2.66 0.15
N GLY A 77 8.85 -3.59 0.71
CA GLY A 77 9.92 -4.26 -0.03
C GLY A 77 9.39 -5.22 -1.09
N GLN A 78 10.18 -5.46 -2.14
CA GLN A 78 9.75 -6.30 -3.27
C GLN A 78 9.37 -7.73 -2.87
N GLU A 79 10.15 -8.38 -2.00
CA GLU A 79 9.84 -9.74 -1.54
C GLU A 79 8.46 -9.79 -0.87
N ARG A 80 8.19 -8.85 0.03
CA ARG A 80 6.90 -8.77 0.72
C ARG A 80 5.76 -8.45 -0.25
N LEU A 81 6.00 -7.61 -1.26
CA LEU A 81 5.02 -7.34 -2.31
C LEU A 81 4.68 -8.60 -3.11
N LYS A 82 5.68 -9.41 -3.48
CA LYS A 82 5.48 -10.71 -4.17
C LYS A 82 4.67 -11.68 -3.31
N GLU A 83 4.98 -11.78 -2.02
CA GLU A 83 4.21 -12.61 -1.09
C GLU A 83 2.74 -12.20 -1.02
N ILE A 84 2.46 -10.90 -0.83
CA ILE A 84 1.10 -10.38 -0.79
C ILE A 84 0.40 -10.62 -2.13
N ASN A 85 1.07 -10.38 -3.26
CA ASN A 85 0.52 -10.63 -4.59
C ASN A 85 0.08 -12.08 -4.76
N ASN A 86 0.90 -13.04 -4.32
CA ASN A 86 0.58 -14.46 -4.38
C ASN A 86 -0.65 -14.82 -3.52
N ILE A 87 -0.77 -14.22 -2.34
CA ILE A 87 -1.95 -14.40 -1.46
C ILE A 87 -3.20 -13.78 -2.10
N CYS A 88 -3.05 -12.64 -2.76
CA CYS A 88 -4.15 -11.88 -3.36
C CYS A 88 -4.58 -12.41 -4.74
N HIS A 89 -3.88 -13.40 -5.30
CA HIS A 89 -4.15 -13.92 -6.64
C HIS A 89 -5.46 -14.73 -6.67
N MET A 90 -6.57 -14.03 -6.92
CA MET A 90 -7.92 -14.57 -6.90
C MET A 90 -8.72 -14.07 -8.11
N ASP A 91 -9.48 -14.96 -8.72
CA ASP A 91 -10.32 -14.63 -9.87
C ASP A 91 -11.34 -13.53 -9.55
N GLY A 92 -11.39 -12.52 -10.42
CA GLY A 92 -12.37 -11.43 -10.33
C GLY A 92 -12.10 -10.41 -9.22
N VAL A 93 -10.90 -10.42 -8.63
CA VAL A 93 -10.43 -9.42 -7.67
C VAL A 93 -9.29 -8.62 -8.29
N GLU A 94 -9.42 -7.29 -8.34
CA GLU A 94 -8.38 -6.41 -8.86
C GLU A 94 -7.42 -6.01 -7.73
N LEU A 95 -6.14 -6.29 -7.90
CA LEU A 95 -5.07 -5.87 -6.98
C LEU A 95 -4.46 -4.55 -7.45
N LEU A 96 -4.45 -3.58 -6.55
CA LEU A 96 -3.86 -2.26 -6.73
C LEU A 96 -2.83 -2.00 -5.63
N LYS A 97 -1.91 -1.09 -5.87
CA LYS A 97 -0.96 -0.59 -4.88
C LYS A 97 -0.96 0.92 -4.84
N MET A 98 -0.69 1.47 -3.66
CA MET A 98 -0.29 2.87 -3.56
C MET A 98 1.05 3.07 -4.25
N PRO A 99 1.31 4.28 -4.79
CA PRO A 99 2.64 4.66 -5.23
C PRO A 99 3.67 4.53 -4.11
N ASN A 100 4.95 4.52 -4.50
CA ASN A 100 6.05 4.58 -3.55
C ASN A 100 6.00 5.89 -2.76
N ILE A 101 6.61 5.91 -1.58
CA ILE A 101 6.55 7.06 -0.69
C ILE A 101 7.01 8.37 -1.35
N GLU A 102 8.01 8.31 -2.24
CA GLU A 102 8.51 9.45 -3.01
C GLU A 102 7.43 10.12 -3.88
N ASP A 103 6.52 9.32 -4.45
CA ASP A 103 5.39 9.79 -5.25
C ASP A 103 4.25 10.37 -4.38
N VAL A 104 4.25 10.09 -3.06
CA VAL A 104 3.15 10.38 -2.12
C VAL A 104 3.36 11.67 -1.30
N MET A 105 4.59 12.20 -1.24
CA MET A 105 4.96 13.31 -0.33
C MET A 105 4.28 14.65 -0.60
N SER A 106 3.46 14.78 -1.65
CA SER A 106 2.70 16.01 -1.96
C SER A 106 1.50 16.26 -1.04
N GLY A 107 1.10 15.29 -0.20
CA GLY A 107 0.04 15.48 0.80
C GLY A 107 -1.39 15.36 0.28
N GLU A 108 -1.57 15.27 -1.04
CA GLU A 108 -2.83 14.91 -1.68
C GLU A 108 -2.64 13.59 -2.40
N LEU A 109 -3.13 12.50 -1.78
CA LEU A 109 -3.30 11.27 -2.54
C LEU A 109 -4.51 11.47 -3.43
N GLU A 110 -4.40 11.30 -4.73
CA GLU A 110 -5.56 11.23 -5.62
C GLU A 110 -5.79 9.77 -6.04
N VAL A 111 -7.04 9.38 -6.34
CA VAL A 111 -7.36 8.00 -6.78
C VAL A 111 -6.57 7.58 -8.00
N ASN A 112 -6.31 8.55 -8.88
CA ASN A 112 -5.55 8.36 -10.12
C ASN A 112 -4.10 7.92 -9.84
N GLN A 113 -3.61 8.06 -8.61
CA GLN A 113 -2.28 7.62 -8.22
C GLN A 113 -2.24 6.13 -7.86
N LEU A 114 -3.39 5.47 -7.61
CA LEU A 114 -3.39 4.02 -7.37
C LEU A 114 -2.98 3.27 -8.64
N LYS A 115 -1.88 2.51 -8.56
CA LYS A 115 -1.31 1.76 -9.68
C LYS A 115 -1.73 0.29 -9.62
N LYS A 116 -1.82 -0.38 -10.77
CA LYS A 116 -1.88 -1.84 -10.79
C LYS A 116 -0.53 -2.40 -10.33
N VAL A 117 -0.54 -3.60 -9.76
CA VAL A 117 0.70 -4.35 -9.56
C VAL A 117 1.16 -4.83 -10.93
N GLU A 118 2.35 -4.42 -11.35
CA GLU A 118 2.92 -4.73 -12.66
C GLU A 118 3.83 -5.96 -12.59
N VAL A 119 4.15 -6.55 -13.74
CA VAL A 119 5.00 -7.75 -13.78
C VAL A 119 6.42 -7.42 -13.30
N GLU A 120 6.89 -6.22 -13.57
CA GLU A 120 8.17 -5.64 -13.18
C GLU A 120 8.33 -5.61 -11.65
N ASP A 121 7.24 -5.32 -10.92
CA ASP A 121 7.19 -5.35 -9.46
C ASP A 121 7.45 -6.76 -8.90
N LEU A 122 7.14 -7.78 -9.71
CA LEU A 122 7.22 -9.19 -9.34
C LEU A 122 8.50 -9.86 -9.86
N LEU A 123 9.07 -9.37 -10.95
CA LEU A 123 10.31 -9.89 -11.51
C LEU A 123 11.53 -9.40 -10.72
N GLY A 124 11.45 -8.21 -10.15
CA GLY A 124 12.55 -7.60 -9.41
C GLY A 124 13.67 -7.19 -10.35
N ARG A 125 13.80 -5.89 -10.56
CA ARG A 125 15.12 -5.33 -10.77
C ARG A 125 15.64 -5.00 -9.38
N ASP A 126 16.86 -5.43 -9.09
CA ASP A 126 17.55 -4.97 -7.90
C ASP A 126 17.41 -3.43 -7.86
N PRO A 127 16.97 -2.85 -6.73
CA PRO A 127 17.06 -1.41 -6.59
C PRO A 127 18.53 -1.06 -6.83
N VAL A 128 18.79 -0.08 -7.69
CA VAL A 128 20.09 0.58 -7.68
C VAL A 128 20.19 1.13 -6.27
N GLU A 129 21.03 0.53 -5.43
CA GLU A 129 21.49 1.16 -4.20
C GLU A 129 22.04 2.51 -4.64
N LEU A 130 21.24 3.56 -4.48
CA LEU A 130 21.76 4.91 -4.49
C LEU A 130 22.68 4.93 -3.28
N ASP A 131 23.96 4.66 -3.53
CA ASP A 131 25.09 4.91 -2.66
C ASP A 131 25.05 6.40 -2.29
N MET A 132 24.17 6.77 -1.36
CA MET A 132 24.11 8.10 -0.77
C MET A 132 25.39 8.39 0.04
N ASP A 133 26.24 7.38 0.24
CA ASP A 133 27.57 7.51 0.80
C ASP A 133 28.64 7.95 -0.22
N MET A 134 28.36 7.96 -1.53
CA MET A 134 29.32 8.42 -2.55
C MET A 134 29.24 9.93 -2.87
N ILE A 135 28.20 10.65 -2.43
CA ILE A 135 28.06 12.11 -2.66
C ILE A 135 28.24 12.91 -1.36
N SER A 136 29.09 12.45 -0.44
CA SER A 136 29.49 13.24 0.73
C SER A 136 31.00 13.48 0.84
N ASN A 137 31.82 13.09 -0.16
CA ASN A 137 33.28 13.27 -0.13
C ASN A 137 33.88 14.20 -1.21
N GLU A 138 33.07 14.92 -1.99
CA GLU A 138 33.58 15.94 -2.95
C GLU A 138 33.17 17.38 -2.62
N LEU A 139 32.81 17.69 -1.38
CA LEU A 139 32.61 19.07 -0.91
C LEU A 139 33.44 19.41 0.32
N THR A 140 34.69 18.96 0.36
CA THR A 140 35.66 19.49 1.31
C THR A 140 36.91 19.93 0.56
N ASN A 141 37.18 21.24 0.67
CA ASN A 141 38.47 21.91 0.42
C ASN A 141 38.84 22.39 -0.99
N LYS A 142 38.04 23.29 -1.57
CA LYS A 142 38.63 24.37 -2.38
C LYS A 142 38.21 25.74 -1.87
N THR A 143 39.03 26.29 -0.98
CA THR A 143 39.16 27.74 -0.78
C THR A 143 39.51 28.36 -2.13
N ILE A 144 38.63 29.20 -2.65
CA ILE A 144 38.93 30.06 -3.80
C ILE A 144 39.69 31.28 -3.25
N LEU A 145 40.92 31.47 -3.71
CA LEU A 145 41.70 32.71 -3.67
C LEU A 145 41.66 33.35 -5.06
#